data_AF-A0AAP5TDS8-F1
#
_entry.id   AF-A0AAP5TDS8-F1
#
_cell.length_a   1.000
_cell.length_b   1.000
_cell.length_c   1.000
_cell.angle_alpha   90.00
_cell.angle_beta   90.00
_cell.angle_gamma   90.00
#
_symmetry.space_group_name_H-M   'P 1'
#
loop_
_entity.id
_entity.type
_entity.pdbx_description
1 polymer ?
#
loop_
_entity_poly.entity_id
_entity_poly.type
_entity_poly.pdbx_seq_one_letter_code
_entity_poly.pdbx_strand_id
1 'polypeptide(L)'
;MNNPALIEFTDDEIKIHDEQGKVIRTEKIGTFDFVQFGALRTFMVFPAYTFAMTMVVGAHGQHYYVVNPNFTPFQLLTPILKQQSVAIEDPFKIAGLPSNEQREDYFGNAYEQKIKGTNYPLSLEWWPF
;
A
#
# COMPACT_ATOMS: atom_id res chain seq x y z
N MET A 1 -11.02 -24.63 -1.93
CA MET A 1 -10.05 -23.51 -1.93
C MET A 1 -10.87 -22.26 -1.68
N ASN A 2 -10.66 -21.60 -0.55
CA ASN A 2 -11.30 -20.32 -0.29
C ASN A 2 -10.63 -19.29 -1.18
N ASN A 3 -11.38 -18.65 -2.07
CA ASN A 3 -10.86 -17.51 -2.81
C ASN A 3 -10.66 -16.37 -1.79
N PRO A 4 -9.48 -15.73 -1.74
CA PRO A 4 -9.31 -14.57 -0.88
C PRO A 4 -10.36 -13.52 -1.25
N ALA A 5 -10.90 -12.83 -0.24
CA ALA A 5 -11.81 -11.71 -0.44
C ALA A 5 -11.22 -10.74 -1.47
N LEU A 6 -11.99 -10.43 -2.51
CA LEU A 6 -11.55 -9.53 -3.56
C LEU A 6 -11.82 -8.09 -3.12
N ILE A 7 -10.82 -7.22 -3.32
CA ILE A 7 -11.01 -5.78 -3.18
C ILE A 7 -10.95 -5.17 -4.58
N GLU A 8 -12.09 -4.65 -5.03
CA GLU A 8 -12.22 -3.89 -6.27
C GLU A 8 -11.98 -2.41 -6.00
N PHE A 9 -11.20 -1.76 -6.85
CA PHE A 9 -10.95 -0.32 -6.82
C PHE A 9 -11.71 0.34 -7.96
N THR A 10 -12.51 1.36 -7.65
CA THR A 10 -13.13 2.25 -8.63
C THR A 10 -12.54 3.66 -8.52
N ASP A 11 -13.14 4.62 -9.22
CA ASP A 11 -12.68 6.01 -9.23
C ASP A 11 -12.85 6.73 -7.88
N ASP A 12 -13.84 6.33 -7.07
CA ASP A 12 -14.21 7.03 -5.83
C ASP A 12 -14.43 6.11 -4.61
N GLU A 13 -14.41 4.79 -4.78
CA GLU A 13 -14.66 3.82 -3.72
C GLU A 13 -13.82 2.54 -3.87
N ILE A 14 -13.75 1.78 -2.79
CA ILE A 14 -13.36 0.37 -2.81
C ILE A 14 -14.57 -0.49 -2.47
N LYS A 15 -14.67 -1.63 -3.15
CA LYS A 15 -15.69 -2.64 -2.85
C LYS A 15 -15.01 -3.90 -2.36
N ILE A 16 -15.50 -4.42 -1.25
CA ILE A 16 -15.02 -5.65 -0.63
C ILE A 16 -16.04 -6.73 -0.95
N HIS A 17 -15.55 -7.79 -1.58
CA HIS A 17 -16.35 -8.94 -1.99
C HIS A 17 -16.09 -10.13 -1.06
N ASP A 18 -17.14 -10.89 -0.76
CA ASP A 18 -16.99 -12.20 -0.14
C ASP A 18 -16.39 -13.23 -1.12
N GLU A 19 -16.17 -14.45 -0.64
CA GLU A 19 -15.60 -15.54 -1.44
C GLU A 19 -16.51 -15.95 -2.61
N GLN A 20 -17.80 -15.58 -2.56
CA GLN A 20 -18.81 -15.81 -3.59
C GLN A 20 -18.88 -14.64 -4.60
N GLY A 21 -18.05 -13.61 -4.44
CA GLY A 21 -17.98 -12.44 -5.32
C GLY A 21 -19.04 -11.38 -5.05
N LYS A 22 -19.87 -11.53 -4.00
CA LYS A 22 -20.89 -10.55 -3.64
C LYS A 22 -20.24 -9.41 -2.86
N VAL A 23 -20.60 -8.18 -3.21
CA VAL A 23 -20.19 -6.99 -2.44
C VAL A 23 -20.81 -7.07 -1.04
N ILE A 24 -19.96 -7.14 -0.03
CA ILE A 24 -20.36 -7.15 1.39
C ILE A 24 -20.11 -5.80 2.05
N ARG A 25 -19.29 -4.94 1.44
CA ARG A 25 -18.97 -3.61 1.96
C ARG A 25 -18.42 -2.71 0.86
N THR A 26 -18.70 -1.42 0.99
CA THR A 26 -18.19 -0.36 0.13
C THR A 26 -17.64 0.76 1.01
N GLU A 27 -16.44 1.24 0.73
CA GLU A 27 -15.81 2.35 1.45
C GLU A 27 -15.43 3.44 0.45
N LYS A 28 -15.77 4.70 0.75
CA LYS A 28 -15.39 5.82 -0.13
C LYS A 28 -13.93 6.18 0.08
N ILE A 29 -13.20 6.50 -0.98
CA ILE A 29 -11.80 6.90 -0.86
C ILE A 29 -11.65 8.16 0.01
N GLY A 30 -12.63 9.07 -0.04
CA GLY A 30 -12.67 10.26 0.81
C GLY A 30 -12.85 9.99 2.31
N THR A 31 -13.16 8.76 2.72
CA THR A 31 -13.27 8.37 4.14
C THR A 31 -12.06 7.59 4.64
N PHE A 32 -11.01 7.46 3.83
CA PHE A 32 -9.78 6.79 4.26
C PHE A 32 -9.05 7.62 5.31
N ASP A 33 -8.73 6.97 6.42
CA ASP A 33 -7.91 7.55 7.49
C ASP A 33 -6.43 7.58 7.07
N PHE A 34 -5.97 6.52 6.39
CA PHE A 34 -4.63 6.44 5.80
C PHE A 34 -4.55 5.41 4.67
N VAL A 35 -3.52 5.57 3.82
CA VAL A 35 -3.11 4.56 2.84
C VAL A 35 -1.60 4.39 2.93
N GLN A 36 -1.14 3.15 3.08
CA GLN A 36 0.27 2.79 3.05
C GLN A 36 0.54 1.90 1.84
N PHE A 37 1.50 2.29 1.00
CA PHE A 37 1.99 1.46 -0.08
C PHE A 37 3.32 0.81 0.30
N GLY A 38 3.54 -0.40 -0.18
CA GLY A 38 4.79 -1.13 -0.07
C GLY A 38 5.08 -1.93 -1.33
N ALA A 39 6.29 -2.43 -1.43
CA ALA A 39 6.74 -3.25 -2.54
C ALA A 39 7.41 -4.51 -1.99
N LEU A 40 6.89 -5.67 -2.40
CA LEU A 40 7.50 -6.97 -2.16
C LEU A 40 8.31 -7.37 -3.38
N ARG A 41 9.60 -7.65 -3.16
CA ARG A 41 10.46 -8.22 -4.19
C ARG A 41 10.07 -9.68 -4.39
N THR A 42 9.71 -10.04 -5.61
CA THR A 42 9.41 -11.42 -6.01
C THR A 42 10.52 -11.93 -6.95
N PHE A 43 10.93 -13.18 -6.75
CA PHE A 43 11.96 -13.81 -7.59
C PHE A 43 11.29 -14.51 -8.76
N MET A 44 11.73 -14.20 -9.98
CA MET A 44 11.32 -14.99 -11.14
C MET A 44 12.52 -15.74 -11.75
N VAL A 45 13.64 -15.08 -12.07
CA VAL A 45 14.95 -15.72 -12.39
C VAL A 45 16.03 -14.64 -12.30
N PHE A 46 17.16 -14.87 -11.61
CA PHE A 46 18.27 -13.89 -11.57
C PHE A 46 18.81 -13.58 -12.98
N PRO A 47 19.07 -12.31 -13.36
CA PRO A 47 19.05 -11.09 -12.54
C PRO A 47 17.71 -10.33 -12.54
N ALA A 48 16.63 -10.90 -13.08
CA ALA A 48 15.32 -10.26 -13.17
C ALA A 48 14.52 -10.44 -11.87
N TYR A 49 14.29 -9.32 -11.19
CA TYR A 49 13.36 -9.24 -10.08
C TYR A 49 12.04 -8.72 -10.59
N THR A 50 10.96 -9.35 -10.16
CA THR A 50 9.63 -8.78 -10.26
C THR A 50 9.26 -8.16 -8.92
N PHE A 51 8.27 -7.28 -8.90
CA PHE A 51 7.73 -6.75 -7.66
C PHE A 51 6.23 -6.99 -7.62
N ALA A 52 5.71 -7.20 -6.41
CA ALA A 52 4.29 -7.07 -6.13
C ALA A 52 4.10 -5.84 -5.24
N MET A 53 3.02 -5.10 -5.46
CA MET A 53 2.61 -4.06 -4.54
C MET A 53 1.91 -4.68 -3.34
N THR A 54 2.23 -4.17 -2.16
CA THR A 54 1.40 -4.32 -0.97
C THR A 54 0.74 -3.00 -0.64
N MET A 55 -0.46 -3.04 -0.11
CA MET A 55 -1.13 -1.83 0.35
C MET A 55 -1.97 -2.12 1.59
N VAL A 56 -1.99 -1.17 2.52
CA VAL A 56 -2.89 -1.14 3.66
C VAL A 56 -3.76 0.11 3.54
N VAL A 57 -5.07 -0.07 3.63
CA VAL A 57 -6.05 1.03 3.69
C VAL A 57 -6.72 1.01 5.05
N GLY A 58 -6.62 2.10 5.79
CA GLY A 58 -7.41 2.31 7.00
C GLY A 58 -8.67 3.13 6.68
N ALA A 59 -9.84 2.62 7.05
CA ALA A 59 -11.10 3.37 6.96
C ALA A 59 -12.06 2.97 8.08
N HIS A 60 -12.57 3.95 8.83
CA HIS A 60 -13.55 3.74 9.90
C HIS A 60 -13.14 2.69 10.94
N GLY A 61 -11.84 2.67 11.29
CA GLY A 61 -11.28 1.69 12.24
C GLY A 61 -11.18 0.26 11.69
N GLN A 62 -11.36 0.05 10.38
CA GLN A 62 -11.06 -1.20 9.68
C GLN A 62 -9.77 -1.05 8.89
N HIS A 63 -9.05 -2.17 8.73
CA HIS A 63 -7.85 -2.25 7.89
C HIS A 63 -8.06 -3.26 6.76
N TYR A 64 -7.78 -2.81 5.54
CA TYR A 64 -7.85 -3.64 4.34
C TYR A 64 -6.43 -3.86 3.81
N TYR A 65 -6.08 -5.13 3.59
CA TYR A 65 -4.75 -5.53 3.13
C TYR A 65 -4.84 -6.02 1.69
N VAL A 66 -4.04 -5.45 0.81
CA VAL A 66 -4.04 -5.75 -0.62
C VAL A 66 -2.65 -6.20 -1.04
N VAL A 67 -2.59 -7.33 -1.74
CA VAL A 67 -1.40 -7.75 -2.48
C VAL A 67 -1.79 -7.77 -3.95
N ASN A 68 -1.05 -7.04 -4.77
CA ASN A 68 -1.43 -6.85 -6.16
C ASN A 68 -0.18 -6.83 -7.07
N PRO A 69 -0.11 -7.70 -8.10
CA PRO A 69 1.05 -7.80 -8.96
C PRO A 69 1.10 -6.80 -10.11
N ASN A 70 -0.01 -6.08 -10.41
CA ASN A 70 -0.13 -5.23 -11.60
C ASN A 70 -0.14 -3.72 -11.30
N PHE A 71 0.08 -3.32 -10.04
CA PHE A 71 0.20 -1.94 -9.57
C PHE A 71 -1.04 -1.06 -9.80
N THR A 72 -2.16 -1.63 -10.24
CA THR A 72 -3.37 -0.88 -10.59
C THR A 72 -3.90 -0.03 -9.42
N PRO A 73 -3.97 -0.52 -8.17
CA PRO A 73 -4.44 0.30 -7.05
C PRO A 73 -3.57 1.54 -6.80
N PHE A 74 -2.24 1.41 -6.93
CA PHE A 74 -1.32 2.55 -6.80
C PHE A 74 -1.57 3.60 -7.89
N GLN A 75 -1.77 3.16 -9.14
CA GLN A 75 -2.04 4.06 -10.26
C GLN A 75 -3.38 4.79 -10.12
N LEU A 76 -4.41 4.14 -9.58
CA LEU A 76 -5.73 4.74 -9.36
C LEU A 76 -5.74 5.72 -8.18
N LEU A 77 -5.11 5.36 -7.06
CA LEU A 77 -5.15 6.18 -5.84
C LEU A 77 -4.21 7.39 -5.89
N THR A 78 -3.08 7.27 -6.60
CA THR A 78 -2.05 8.32 -6.64
C THR A 78 -2.58 9.69 -7.11
N PRO A 79 -3.35 9.80 -8.21
CA PRO A 79 -3.94 11.07 -8.63
C PRO A 79 -4.92 11.66 -7.61
N ILE A 80 -5.76 10.82 -6.99
CA ILE A 80 -6.79 11.23 -6.03
C ILE A 80 -6.14 11.80 -4.77
N LEU A 81 -5.17 11.08 -4.21
CA LEU A 81 -4.41 11.51 -3.04
C LEU A 81 -3.61 12.80 -3.32
N LYS A 82 -3.03 12.95 -4.52
CA LYS A 82 -2.36 14.18 -4.93
C LYS A 82 -3.30 15.39 -5.02
N GLN A 83 -4.53 15.21 -5.49
CA GLN A 83 -5.54 16.28 -5.49
C GLN A 83 -5.86 16.77 -4.07
N GLN A 84 -5.73 15.89 -3.08
CA GLN A 84 -5.89 16.22 -1.66
C GLN A 84 -4.61 16.75 -1.01
N SER A 85 -3.58 17.10 -1.81
CA SER A 85 -2.27 17.57 -1.33
C SER A 85 -1.54 16.57 -0.43
N VAL A 86 -1.86 15.28 -0.53
CA VAL A 86 -1.12 14.22 0.16
C VAL A 86 0.19 13.97 -0.57
N ALA A 87 1.31 14.04 0.17
CA ALA A 87 2.61 13.64 -0.35
C ALA A 87 2.68 12.11 -0.42
N ILE A 88 2.94 11.56 -1.61
CA ILE A 88 3.02 10.12 -1.85
C ILE A 88 4.45 9.75 -2.18
N GLU A 89 4.98 8.78 -1.44
CA GLU A 89 6.25 8.15 -1.79
C GLU A 89 6.03 6.93 -2.67
N ASP A 90 6.92 6.78 -3.63
CA ASP A 90 6.93 5.63 -4.52
C ASP A 90 7.70 4.48 -3.84
N PRO A 91 7.03 3.39 -3.43
CA PRO A 91 7.68 2.29 -2.73
C PRO A 91 8.72 1.57 -3.60
N PHE A 92 8.63 1.68 -4.94
CA PHE A 92 9.59 1.07 -5.85
C PHE A 92 10.92 1.81 -5.89
N LYS A 93 10.93 3.11 -5.59
CA LYS A 93 12.19 3.87 -5.45
C LYS A 93 13.02 3.37 -4.27
N ILE A 94 12.37 3.05 -3.15
CA ILE A 94 13.03 2.49 -1.97
C ILE A 94 13.46 1.05 -2.23
N ALA A 95 12.56 0.24 -2.81
CA ALA A 95 12.87 -1.15 -3.13
C ALA A 95 14.04 -1.28 -4.13
N GLY A 96 14.14 -0.32 -5.06
CA GLY A 96 15.19 -0.21 -6.07
C GLY A 96 16.55 0.30 -5.56
N LEU A 97 16.70 0.64 -4.27
CA LEU A 97 18.00 1.06 -3.73
C LEU A 97 19.06 -0.05 -3.89
N PRO A 98 20.30 0.27 -4.27
CA PRO A 98 21.32 -0.72 -4.63
C PRO A 98 21.84 -1.55 -3.45
N SER A 99 21.74 -1.09 -2.21
CA SER A 99 22.25 -1.81 -1.02
C SER A 99 21.27 -1.83 0.14
N ASN A 100 21.45 -2.78 1.06
CA ASN A 100 20.68 -2.83 2.31
C ASN A 100 21.01 -1.64 3.22
N GLU A 101 22.27 -1.22 3.28
CA GLU A 101 22.72 -0.05 4.04
C GLU A 101 21.96 1.23 3.64
N GLN A 102 21.73 1.46 2.34
CA GLN A 102 20.95 2.61 1.89
C GLN A 102 19.45 2.50 2.23
N ARG A 103 18.91 1.28 2.29
CA ARG A 103 17.53 1.06 2.75
C ARG A 103 17.43 1.31 4.26
N GLU A 104 18.40 0.85 5.03
CA GLU A 104 18.48 1.07 6.48
C GLU A 104 18.64 2.56 6.81
N ASP A 105 19.50 3.29 6.10
CA ASP A 105 19.63 4.74 6.25
C ASP A 105 18.32 5.47 5.91
N TYR A 106 17.65 5.05 4.83
CA TYR A 106 16.34 5.58 4.47
C TYR A 106 15.33 5.40 5.63
N PHE A 107 15.18 4.18 6.16
CA PHE A 107 14.22 3.91 7.23
C PHE A 107 14.62 4.51 8.58
N GLY A 108 15.92 4.52 8.92
CA GLY A 108 16.44 5.01 10.20
C GLY A 108 16.51 6.53 10.30
N ASN A 109 16.61 7.25 9.18
CA ASN A 109 16.76 8.71 9.17
C ASN A 109 15.67 9.40 8.35
N ALA A 110 15.59 9.15 7.04
CA ALA A 110 14.74 9.91 6.14
C ALA A 110 13.24 9.66 6.42
N TYR A 111 12.86 8.41 6.62
CA TYR A 111 11.49 8.01 6.96
C TYR A 111 11.07 8.59 8.32
N GLU A 112 11.92 8.45 9.35
CA GLU A 112 11.70 9.00 10.69
C GLU A 112 11.49 10.52 10.71
N GLN A 113 12.16 11.26 9.82
CA GLN A 113 11.92 12.70 9.67
C GLN A 113 10.61 12.99 8.93
N LYS A 114 10.25 12.18 7.92
CA LYS A 114 9.02 12.36 7.15
C LYS A 114 7.78 12.06 7.96
N ILE A 115 7.80 11.07 8.85
CA ILE A 115 6.64 10.76 9.73
C ILE A 115 6.41 11.86 10.77
N LYS A 116 7.43 12.66 11.12
CA LYS A 116 7.28 13.76 12.07
C LYS A 116 6.49 14.90 11.44
N GLY A 117 5.30 15.16 11.97
CA GLY A 117 4.46 16.29 11.56
C GLY A 117 3.67 16.07 10.27
N THR A 118 3.54 14.81 9.83
CA THR A 118 2.68 14.43 8.70
C THR A 118 1.69 13.34 9.14
N ASN A 119 0.68 13.08 8.31
CA ASN A 119 -0.19 11.89 8.44
C ASN A 119 0.45 10.66 7.80
N TYR A 120 1.78 10.63 7.65
CA TYR A 120 2.46 9.48 7.08
C TYR A 120 2.21 8.27 7.99
N PRO A 121 1.86 7.09 7.45
CA PRO A 121 1.58 5.93 8.27
C PRO A 121 2.81 5.67 9.14
N LEU A 122 2.62 5.74 10.46
CA LEU A 122 3.61 5.33 11.45
C LEU A 122 4.01 3.90 11.12
N SER A 123 5.30 3.60 11.24
CA SER A 123 5.79 2.23 11.18
C SER A 123 4.92 1.43 12.13
N LEU A 124 4.09 0.53 11.62
CA LEU A 124 3.35 -0.39 12.46
C LEU A 124 4.44 -1.12 13.24
N GLU A 125 4.54 -0.86 14.54
CA GLU A 125 5.39 -1.62 15.44
C GLU A 125 5.17 -3.08 15.09
N TRP A 126 6.26 -3.75 14.71
CA TRP A 126 6.29 -5.13 14.23
C TRP A 126 5.20 -5.94 14.94
N TRP A 127 4.09 -6.23 14.24
CA TRP A 127 3.04 -7.07 14.80
C TRP A 127 3.55 -8.50 14.71
N PRO A 128 3.83 -9.19 15.84
CA PRO A 128 4.27 -10.57 15.79
C PRO A 128 3.07 -11.41 15.33
N PHE A 129 3.16 -11.95 14.13
CA PHE A 129 2.38 -13.12 13.73
C PHE A 129 3.17 -14.37 14.07
#